data_AF-A0A2E9J3H9-F1
#
_entry.id   AF-A0A2E9J3H9-F1
#
_cell.length_a   1.000
_cell.length_b   1.000
_cell.length_c   1.000
_cell.angle_alpha   90.00
_cell.angle_beta   90.00
_cell.angle_gamma   90.00
#
_symmetry.space_group_name_H-M   'P 1'
#
loop_
_entity.id
_entity.type
_entity.pdbx_description
1 polymer ?
#
loop_
_entity_poly.entity_id
_entity_poly.type
_entity_poly.pdbx_seq_one_letter_code
_entity_poly.pdbx_strand_id
1 'polypeptide(L)'
;MSIDHSSPIAIKQGDPLFLSVKAGMTVVIQHLPEMGQRFMEDQWWMADVIHVDGGARDPNVPTMFQVVDVDSGGIRWVNADLVTHIVPRL
;
A
#
# COMPACT_ATOMS: atom_id res chain seq x y z
N MET A 1 4.13 -2.72 -31.52
CA MET A 1 4.34 -1.90 -30.32
C MET A 1 2.95 -1.71 -29.69
N SER A 2 2.64 -2.39 -28.59
CA SER A 2 1.38 -2.16 -27.86
C SER A 2 1.57 -0.90 -27.03
N ILE A 3 0.61 0.03 -27.09
CA ILE A 3 0.66 1.27 -26.32
C ILE A 3 -0.19 1.02 -25.10
N ASP A 4 0.42 0.97 -23.91
CA ASP A 4 -0.31 0.79 -22.66
C ASP A 4 -1.11 2.05 -22.32
N HIS A 5 -2.40 1.85 -22.05
CA HIS A 5 -3.36 2.91 -21.68
C HIS A 5 -3.75 2.81 -20.21
N SER A 6 -2.80 2.55 -19.30
CA SER A 6 -3.11 2.60 -17.87
C SER A 6 -3.51 4.01 -17.49
N SER A 7 -4.78 4.22 -17.13
CA SER A 7 -5.24 5.51 -16.62
C SER A 7 -4.64 5.74 -15.24
N PRO A 8 -3.95 6.87 -14.99
CA PRO A 8 -3.39 7.16 -13.67
C PRO A 8 -4.51 7.28 -12.64
N ILE A 9 -4.30 6.71 -11.45
CA ILE A 9 -5.19 6.90 -10.30
C ILE A 9 -5.14 8.37 -9.92
N ALA A 10 -6.27 9.06 -10.05
CA ALA A 10 -6.38 10.48 -9.73
C ALA A 10 -6.33 10.68 -8.20
N ILE A 11 -5.13 10.92 -7.67
CA ILE A 11 -4.94 11.36 -6.29
C ILE A 11 -5.19 12.86 -6.26
N LYS A 12 -6.11 13.32 -5.41
CA LYS A 12 -6.31 14.76 -5.19
C LYS A 12 -5.01 15.37 -4.67
N GLN A 13 -4.56 16.45 -5.31
CA GLN A 13 -3.30 17.09 -4.96
C GLN A 13 -3.30 17.53 -3.50
N GLY A 14 -2.40 16.95 -2.70
CA GLY A 14 -2.25 17.25 -1.26
C GLY A 14 -2.87 16.23 -0.31
N ASP A 15 -3.71 15.30 -0.78
CA ASP A 15 -4.26 14.24 0.07
C ASP A 15 -3.23 13.11 0.29
N PRO A 16 -3.16 12.51 1.49
CA PRO A 16 -2.37 11.31 1.71
C PRO A 16 -2.77 10.18 0.76
N LEU A 17 -1.77 9.53 0.15
CA LEU A 17 -1.97 8.51 -0.88
C LEU A 17 -2.82 7.33 -0.38
N PHE A 18 -2.67 6.94 0.88
CA PHE A 18 -3.41 5.82 1.47
C PHE A 18 -4.93 6.02 1.47
N LEU A 19 -5.44 7.27 1.39
CA LEU A 19 -6.88 7.53 1.28
C LEU A 19 -7.46 7.05 -0.05
N SER A 20 -6.62 6.83 -1.06
CA SER A 20 -7.03 6.35 -2.38
C SER A 20 -6.92 4.84 -2.55
N VAL A 21 -6.34 4.14 -1.57
CA VAL A 21 -6.10 2.68 -1.62
C VAL A 21 -7.41 1.92 -1.38
N LYS A 22 -7.65 0.87 -2.17
CA LYS A 22 -8.81 -0.02 -2.05
C LYS A 22 -8.37 -1.48 -2.10
N ALA A 23 -9.19 -2.37 -1.53
CA ALA A 23 -9.01 -3.81 -1.74
C ALA A 23 -9.02 -4.14 -3.24
N GLY A 24 -8.12 -5.03 -3.64
CA GLY A 24 -7.85 -5.38 -5.04
C GLY A 24 -6.84 -4.47 -5.74
N MET A 25 -6.27 -3.46 -5.08
CA MET A 25 -5.14 -2.70 -5.61
C MET A 25 -3.81 -3.32 -5.20
N THR A 26 -2.79 -3.14 -6.04
CA THR A 26 -1.42 -3.49 -5.72
C THR A 26 -0.68 -2.22 -5.28
N VAL A 27 0.09 -2.30 -4.20
CA VAL A 27 0.75 -1.15 -3.57
C VAL A 27 2.23 -1.43 -3.30
N VAL A 28 3.03 -0.36 -3.21
CA VAL A 28 4.43 -0.42 -2.78
C VAL A 28 4.52 0.03 -1.33
N ILE A 29 5.12 -0.80 -0.49
CA ILE A 29 5.21 -0.61 0.95
C ILE A 29 6.66 -0.48 1.37
N GLN A 30 6.96 0.53 2.19
CA GLN A 30 8.27 0.67 2.81
C GLN A 30 8.38 -0.20 4.06
N HIS A 31 9.51 -0.88 4.25
CA HIS A 31 9.79 -1.62 5.46
C HIS A 31 9.99 -0.66 6.63
N LEU A 32 9.38 -0.95 7.78
CA LEU A 32 9.83 -0.35 9.04
C LEU A 32 11.04 -1.15 9.51
N PRO A 33 12.15 -0.50 9.93
CA PRO A 33 13.25 -1.23 10.54
C PRO A 33 12.73 -1.95 11.78
N GLU A 34 12.91 -3.27 11.85
CA GLU A 34 12.66 -4.01 13.07
C GLU A 34 13.61 -3.49 14.16
N MET A 35 13.13 -3.43 15.41
CA MET A 35 13.95 -3.00 16.55
C MET A 35 15.26 -3.82 16.60
N GLY A 36 16.39 -3.19 16.29
CA GLY A 36 17.71 -3.81 16.25
C GLY A 36 18.30 -4.05 14.86
N GLN A 37 17.54 -3.83 13.78
CA GLN A 37 18.01 -3.95 12.40
C GLN A 37 18.07 -2.57 11.72
N ARG A 38 19.25 -1.92 11.79
CA ARG A 38 19.52 -0.59 11.18
C ARG A 38 19.82 -0.61 9.67
N PHE A 39 19.58 -1.73 8.99
CA PHE A 39 20.02 -1.90 7.59
C PHE A 39 18.87 -2.16 6.61
N MET A 40 17.63 -2.14 7.08
CA MET A 40 16.42 -2.45 6.29
C MET A 40 15.61 -1.18 5.96
N GLU A 41 16.22 0.00 6.11
CA GLU A 41 15.54 1.30 6.01
C GLU A 41 15.15 1.64 4.55
N ASP A 42 15.82 1.01 3.58
CA ASP A 42 15.63 1.19 2.14
C ASP A 42 15.04 -0.05 1.44
N GLN A 43 14.31 -0.89 2.17
CA GLN A 43 13.64 -2.05 1.54
C GLN A 43 12.17 -1.72 1.25
N TRP A 44 11.80 -1.80 -0.02
CA TRP A 44 10.41 -1.76 -0.47
C TRP A 44 10.00 -3.13 -0.97
N TRP A 45 8.71 -3.41 -0.85
CA TRP A 45 8.11 -4.63 -1.36
C TRP A 45 6.70 -4.32 -1.88
N MET A 46 6.21 -5.17 -2.78
CA MET A 46 4.88 -5.03 -3.35
C MET A 46 3.90 -5.96 -2.67
N ALA A 47 2.67 -5.49 -2.51
CA ALA A 47 1.62 -6.29 -1.92
C ALA A 47 0.26 -6.02 -2.59
N ASP A 48 -0.56 -7.04 -2.67
CA ASP A 48 -1.96 -6.91 -3.02
C ASP A 48 -2.78 -6.62 -1.77
N VAL A 49 -3.56 -5.55 -1.80
CA VAL A 49 -4.47 -5.18 -0.71
C VAL A 49 -5.68 -6.09 -0.75
N ILE A 50 -5.93 -6.84 0.32
CA ILE A 50 -7.09 -7.74 0.43
C ILE A 50 -8.18 -7.18 1.34
N HIS A 51 -7.82 -6.33 2.30
CA HIS A 51 -8.78 -5.65 3.17
C HIS A 51 -8.28 -4.26 3.59
N VAL A 52 -9.22 -3.32 3.73
CA VAL A 52 -8.97 -1.96 4.21
C VAL A 52 -9.72 -1.78 5.53
N ASP A 53 -9.00 -1.44 6.59
CA ASP A 53 -9.58 -1.22 7.91
C ASP A 53 -9.48 0.25 8.33
N GLY A 54 -10.59 0.71 8.92
CA GLY A 54 -10.76 2.08 9.38
C GLY A 54 -10.26 2.29 10.81
N GLY A 55 -9.93 3.52 11.17
CA GLY A 55 -9.49 3.84 12.52
C GLY A 55 -10.62 3.70 13.55
N ALA A 56 -10.28 3.35 14.80
CA ALA A 56 -11.26 3.23 15.89
C ALA A 56 -12.06 4.53 16.16
N ARG A 57 -11.49 5.70 15.83
CA ARG A 57 -12.14 7.01 16.00
C ARG A 57 -13.04 7.38 14.82
N ASP A 58 -12.67 6.95 13.61
CA ASP A 58 -13.43 7.15 12.39
C ASP A 58 -13.22 5.94 11.46
N PRO A 59 -14.18 5.01 11.40
CA PRO A 59 -14.11 3.82 10.55
C PRO A 59 -14.02 4.14 9.05
N ASN A 60 -14.26 5.39 8.63
CA ASN A 60 -14.17 5.79 7.23
C ASN A 60 -12.76 6.25 6.82
N VAL A 61 -11.85 6.42 7.78
CA VAL A 61 -10.46 6.82 7.52
C VAL A 61 -9.57 5.57 7.59
N PRO A 62 -8.99 5.11 6.47
CA PRO A 62 -8.09 3.96 6.47
C PRO A 62 -6.90 4.18 7.41
N THR A 63 -6.63 3.21 8.28
CA THR A 63 -5.46 3.24 9.16
C THR A 63 -4.60 1.98 9.05
N MET A 64 -5.18 0.87 8.58
CA MET A 64 -4.48 -0.38 8.39
C MET A 64 -4.96 -1.07 7.10
N PHE A 65 -4.03 -1.76 6.45
CA PHE A 65 -4.33 -2.63 5.31
C PHE A 65 -3.93 -4.06 5.66
N GLN A 66 -4.80 -5.02 5.35
CA GLN A 66 -4.40 -6.41 5.25
C GLN A 66 -3.94 -6.64 3.81
N VAL A 67 -2.74 -7.16 3.65
CA VAL A 67 -2.12 -7.34 2.34
C VAL A 67 -1.51 -8.73 2.20
N VAL A 68 -1.37 -9.16 0.95
CA VAL A 68 -0.63 -10.35 0.53
C VAL A 68 0.64 -9.89 -0.16
N ASP A 69 1.79 -10.29 0.35
CA ASP A 69 3.08 -10.07 -0.30
C ASP A 69 3.13 -10.75 -1.68
N VAL A 70 3.51 -10.00 -2.71
CA VAL A 70 3.48 -10.48 -4.12
C VAL A 70 4.52 -11.58 -4.36
N ASP A 71 5.65 -11.54 -3.67
CA ASP A 71 6.76 -12.47 -3.90
C ASP A 71 6.61 -13.77 -3.10
N SER A 72 6.15 -13.65 -1.84
CA SER A 72 6.08 -14.77 -0.89
C SER A 72 4.66 -15.31 -0.67
N GLY A 73 3.62 -14.55 -1.02
CA GLY A 73 2.23 -14.87 -0.69
C GLY A 73 1.88 -14.71 0.80
N GLY A 74 2.79 -14.16 1.62
CA GLY A 74 2.58 -13.97 3.05
C GLY A 74 1.51 -12.92 3.35
N ILE A 75 0.56 -13.21 4.24
CA ILE A 75 -0.48 -12.27 4.67
C ILE A 75 -0.01 -11.52 5.92
N ARG A 76 -0.08 -10.19 5.88
CA ARG A 76 0.28 -9.32 7.01
C ARG A 76 -0.60 -8.07 7.07
N TRP A 77 -0.70 -7.51 8.28
CA TRP A 77 -1.26 -6.17 8.49
C TRP A 77 -0.15 -5.14 8.37
N VAL A 78 -0.49 -3.98 7.79
CA VAL A 78 0.44 -2.89 7.55
C VAL A 78 -0.22 -1.56 7.78
N ASN A 79 0.50 -0.65 8.43
CA ASN A 79 0.03 0.71 8.67
C ASN A 79 -0.13 1.43 7.32
N ALA A 80 -1.22 2.18 7.17
CA ALA A 80 -1.55 2.90 5.94
C ALA A 80 -0.45 3.88 5.50
N ASP A 81 0.25 4.52 6.45
CA ASP A 81 1.32 5.49 6.18
C ASP A 81 2.58 4.87 5.55
N LEU A 82 2.73 3.54 5.61
CA LEU A 82 3.85 2.83 4.97
C LEU A 82 3.63 2.59 3.48
N VAL A 83 2.42 2.85 2.98
CA VAL A 83 2.12 2.78 1.55
C VAL A 83 2.65 4.04 0.88
N THR A 84 3.61 3.83 -0.01
CA THR A 84 4.27 4.93 -0.72
C THR A 84 3.70 5.16 -2.12
N HIS A 85 3.21 4.10 -2.77
CA HIS A 85 2.72 4.15 -4.15
C HIS A 85 1.58 3.15 -4.38
N ILE A 86 0.69 3.46 -5.33
CA ILE A 86 -0.29 2.52 -5.89
C ILE A 86 0.17 2.14 -7.29
N VAL A 87 0.23 0.83 -7.57
CA VAL A 87 0.63 0.30 -8.88
C VAL A 87 -0.60 0.30 -9.80
N PRO A 88 -0.55 0.97 -10.97
CA PRO A 88 -1.64 0.92 -11.95
C PRO A 88 -1.82 -0.51 -12.48
N ARG A 89 -3.07 -0.94 -12.65
CA ARG A 89 -3.37 -2.17 -13.41
C ARG A 89 -3.56 -1.82 -14.89
N LEU A 90 -3.01 -2.66 -15.77
CA LEU A 90 -3.13 -2.60 -17.23
C LEU A 90 -4.51 -3.09 -17.69
#